data_AF-A0A257LPP5-F1
#
_entry.id   AF-A0A257LPP5-F1
#
_cell.length_a   1.000
_cell.length_b   1.000
_cell.length_c   1.000
_cell.angle_alpha   90.00
_cell.angle_beta   90.00
_cell.angle_gamma   90.00
#
_symmetry.space_group_name_H-M   'P 1'
#
loop_
_entity.id
_entity.type
_entity.pdbx_description
1 polymer ?
#
loop_
_entity_poly.entity_id
_entity_poly.type
_entity_poly.pdbx_seq_one_letter_code
_entity_poly.pdbx_strand_id
1 'polypeptide(L)'
;DAVRELAQRAVRKVAGSLDDPFTVMALTEQDISSDPARLVDEVQSISMLGGSKAIWIKGAGDGFLRAALPLLAGKTQGNLVVAEAGTLPKNAQLRTQFEKSPHALILPLYEAEAGEIAGMVEHVLAQDNLKIGQDALARFIELAGTARGLARREAEKLALYCLGAERVSIEDVEAICGNDTGSTPDELADSVFGGDVEEADRL
;
A
#
# COMPACT_ATOMS: atom_id res chain seq x y z
N ASP A 1 0.49 1.86 -2.13
CA ASP A 1 -0.21 0.77 -2.85
C ASP A 1 -0.41 -0.53 -2.05
N ALA A 2 0.63 -1.17 -1.52
CA ALA A 2 0.47 -2.47 -0.83
C ALA A 2 -0.48 -2.44 0.39
N VAL A 3 -0.47 -1.34 1.17
CA VAL A 3 -1.38 -1.16 2.32
C VAL A 3 -2.85 -1.19 1.87
N ARG A 4 -3.16 -0.45 0.80
CA ARG A 4 -4.50 -0.36 0.23
C ARG A 4 -4.98 -1.71 -0.27
N GLU A 5 -4.12 -2.46 -0.96
CA GLU A 5 -4.43 -3.78 -1.50
C GLU A 5 -4.74 -4.79 -0.38
N LEU A 6 -3.92 -4.82 0.68
CA LEU A 6 -4.16 -5.70 1.82
C LEU A 6 -5.45 -5.34 2.55
N ALA A 7 -5.73 -4.05 2.74
CA ALA A 7 -6.97 -3.58 3.33
C ALA A 7 -8.19 -4.00 2.47
N GLN A 8 -8.12 -3.84 1.14
CA GLN A 8 -9.18 -4.30 0.23
C GLN A 8 -9.41 -5.81 0.33
N ARG A 9 -8.34 -6.61 0.41
CA ARG A 9 -8.46 -8.07 0.58
C ARG A 9 -9.14 -8.42 1.91
N ALA A 10 -8.79 -7.75 3.01
CA ALA A 10 -9.43 -7.95 4.30
C ALA A 10 -10.92 -7.56 4.27
N VAL A 11 -11.25 -6.40 3.70
CA VAL A 11 -12.65 -5.94 3.55
C VAL A 11 -13.46 -6.91 2.70
N ARG A 12 -12.97 -7.29 1.51
CA ARG A 12 -13.65 -8.27 0.63
C ARG A 12 -13.86 -9.61 1.32
N LYS A 13 -12.90 -10.07 2.12
CA LYS A 13 -13.02 -11.36 2.82
C LYS A 13 -14.15 -11.38 3.84
N VAL A 14 -14.48 -10.23 4.41
CA VAL A 14 -15.46 -10.08 5.49
C VAL A 14 -16.84 -9.69 4.93
N ALA A 15 -16.88 -8.66 4.09
CA ALA A 15 -18.10 -8.09 3.55
C ALA A 15 -18.54 -8.73 2.21
N GLY A 16 -17.67 -9.49 1.54
CA GLY A 16 -17.93 -10.06 0.21
C GLY A 16 -17.84 -9.06 -0.96
N SER A 17 -17.83 -7.76 -0.67
CA SER A 17 -17.74 -6.66 -1.63
C SER A 17 -16.83 -5.54 -1.11
N LEU A 18 -16.51 -4.57 -1.97
CA LEU A 18 -15.93 -3.27 -1.57
C LEU A 18 -16.94 -2.12 -1.65
N ASP A 19 -17.99 -2.28 -2.47
CA ASP A 19 -18.83 -1.17 -2.93
C ASP A 19 -20.28 -1.28 -2.44
N ASP A 20 -20.59 -2.31 -1.64
CA ASP A 20 -21.91 -2.49 -1.05
C ASP A 20 -22.05 -1.64 0.22
N PRO A 21 -22.90 -0.59 0.22
CA PRO A 21 -23.04 0.32 1.36
C PRO A 21 -23.68 -0.33 2.59
N PHE A 22 -24.31 -1.51 2.46
CA PHE A 22 -24.90 -2.22 3.59
C PHE A 22 -23.89 -3.06 4.36
N THR A 23 -22.82 -3.49 3.69
CA THR A 23 -21.79 -4.38 4.25
C THR A 23 -20.42 -3.70 4.39
N VAL A 24 -20.18 -2.57 3.74
CA VAL A 24 -18.95 -1.78 3.84
C VAL A 24 -19.26 -0.33 4.19
N MET A 25 -18.67 0.16 5.28
CA MET A 25 -18.69 1.57 5.67
C MET A 25 -17.28 2.14 5.52
N ALA A 26 -17.04 2.94 4.47
CA ALA A 26 -15.77 3.63 4.28
C ALA A 26 -15.79 5.00 4.96
N LEU A 27 -14.82 5.25 5.84
CA LEU A 27 -14.65 6.51 6.56
C LEU A 27 -13.23 7.04 6.35
N THR A 28 -13.08 8.35 6.31
CA THR A 28 -11.78 9.02 6.33
C THR A 28 -11.43 9.48 7.75
N GLU A 29 -10.16 9.82 7.96
CA GLU A 29 -9.71 10.48 9.20
C GLU A 29 -10.49 11.76 9.50
N GLN A 30 -10.88 12.51 8.47
CA GLN A 30 -11.66 13.73 8.61
C GLN A 30 -13.10 13.44 9.06
N ASP A 31 -13.72 12.38 8.53
CA ASP A 31 -15.05 11.93 8.97
C ASP A 31 -15.05 11.63 10.47
N ILE A 32 -14.04 10.89 10.94
CA ILE A 32 -13.93 10.48 12.35
C ILE A 32 -13.54 11.65 13.24
N SER A 33 -12.66 12.53 12.78
CA SER A 33 -12.26 13.70 13.56
C SER A 33 -13.43 14.67 13.76
N SER A 34 -14.34 14.75 12.79
CA SER A 34 -15.55 15.57 12.86
C SER A 34 -16.63 14.94 13.75
N ASP A 35 -16.75 13.62 13.73
CA ASP A 35 -17.67 12.86 14.58
C ASP A 35 -17.01 11.57 15.10
N PRO A 36 -16.34 11.64 16.27
CA PRO A 36 -15.65 10.47 16.83
C PRO A 36 -16.59 9.34 17.27
N ALA A 37 -17.85 9.65 17.60
CA ALA A 37 -18.83 8.66 18.04
C ALA A 37 -19.24 7.72 16.91
N ARG A 38 -19.22 8.22 15.67
CA ARG A 38 -19.55 7.47 14.46
C ARG A 38 -18.83 6.14 14.33
N LEU A 39 -17.56 6.05 14.74
CA LEU A 39 -16.83 4.78 14.68
C LEU A 39 -17.46 3.71 15.57
N VAL A 40 -17.80 4.07 16.81
CA VAL A 40 -18.37 3.15 17.80
C VAL A 40 -19.77 2.72 17.38
N ASP A 41 -20.57 3.66 16.89
CA ASP A 41 -21.92 3.41 16.39
C ASP A 41 -21.91 2.42 15.22
N GLU A 42 -21.00 2.62 14.26
CA GLU A 42 -20.86 1.72 13.11
C GLU A 42 -20.37 0.33 13.52
N VAL A 43 -19.45 0.23 14.50
CA VAL A 43 -19.00 -1.06 15.03
C VAL A 43 -20.15 -1.84 15.66
N GLN A 44 -21.05 -1.16 16.36
CA GLN A 44 -22.19 -1.79 17.02
C GLN A 44 -23.41 -1.94 16.10
N SER A 45 -23.39 -1.34 14.92
CA SER A 45 -24.48 -1.42 13.95
C SER A 45 -24.71 -2.87 13.49
N ILE A 46 -25.97 -3.22 13.25
CA ILE A 46 -26.37 -4.54 12.77
C ILE A 46 -26.53 -4.48 11.25
N SER A 47 -25.96 -5.46 10.53
CA SER A 47 -26.21 -5.61 9.09
C SER A 47 -27.68 -5.95 8.83
N MET A 48 -28.37 -5.13 8.04
CA MET A 48 -29.80 -5.34 7.73
C MET A 48 -30.07 -6.61 6.92
N LEU A 49 -29.07 -7.08 6.16
CA LEU A 49 -29.16 -8.27 5.31
C LEU A 49 -28.52 -9.52 5.97
N GLY A 50 -28.14 -9.42 7.25
CA GLY A 50 -27.32 -10.42 7.92
C GLY A 50 -25.86 -10.37 7.45
N GLY A 51 -25.01 -11.22 8.02
CA GLY A 51 -23.59 -11.29 7.69
C GLY A 51 -22.71 -10.29 8.45
N SER A 52 -21.41 -10.30 8.13
CA SER A 52 -20.40 -9.44 8.77
C SER A 52 -20.21 -8.15 7.98
N LYS A 53 -20.28 -7.01 8.66
CA LYS A 53 -19.97 -5.70 8.09
C LYS A 53 -18.49 -5.37 8.32
N ALA A 54 -17.88 -4.66 7.37
CA ALA A 54 -16.52 -4.15 7.47
C ALA A 54 -16.54 -2.61 7.51
N ILE A 55 -15.83 -2.03 8.46
CA ILE A 55 -15.67 -0.58 8.60
C ILE A 55 -14.25 -0.25 8.14
N TRP A 56 -14.13 0.43 7.01
CA TRP A 56 -12.85 0.69 6.37
C TRP A 56 -12.41 2.13 6.58
N ILE A 57 -11.38 2.30 7.42
CA ILE A 57 -10.81 3.61 7.74
C ILE A 57 -9.66 3.92 6.81
N LYS A 58 -9.79 5.00 6.05
CA LYS A 58 -8.81 5.48 5.08
C LYS A 58 -7.96 6.61 5.68
N GLY A 59 -6.65 6.39 5.75
CA GLY A 59 -5.69 7.38 6.26
C GLY A 59 -5.74 7.60 7.77
N ALA A 60 -5.89 6.53 8.54
CA ALA A 60 -5.99 6.54 10.00
C ALA A 60 -4.86 7.34 10.67
N GLY A 61 -5.26 8.27 11.55
CA GLY A 61 -4.39 9.15 12.32
C GLY A 61 -4.83 9.31 13.77
N ASP A 62 -4.57 10.47 14.37
CA ASP A 62 -4.82 10.75 15.79
C ASP A 62 -6.31 10.85 16.14
N GLY A 63 -7.15 11.32 15.21
CA GLY A 63 -8.60 11.32 15.31
C GLY A 63 -9.15 9.89 15.37
N PHE A 64 -8.72 9.03 14.45
CA PHE A 64 -9.04 7.60 14.52
C PHE A 64 -8.57 6.97 15.84
N LEU A 65 -7.33 7.26 16.29
CA LEU A 65 -6.83 6.74 17.55
C LEU A 65 -7.79 7.05 18.70
N ARG A 66 -8.20 8.32 18.85
CA ARG A 66 -9.12 8.74 19.94
C ARG A 66 -10.45 7.99 19.87
N ALA A 67 -11.01 7.84 18.66
CA ALA A 67 -12.26 7.11 18.45
C ALA A 67 -12.11 5.61 18.72
N ALA A 68 -10.93 5.04 18.49
CA ALA A 68 -10.67 3.61 18.65
C ALA A 68 -10.33 3.18 20.09
N LEU A 69 -10.03 4.11 21.01
CA LEU A 69 -9.69 3.78 22.41
C LEU A 69 -10.73 2.87 23.11
N PRO A 70 -12.05 3.06 22.96
CA PRO A 70 -13.04 2.15 23.55
C PRO A 70 -12.99 0.72 22.99
N LEU A 71 -12.67 0.58 21.70
CA LEU A 71 -12.49 -0.71 21.03
C LEU A 71 -11.24 -1.42 21.56
N LEU A 72 -10.13 -0.70 21.67
CA LEU A 72 -8.87 -1.23 22.21
C LEU A 72 -8.97 -1.62 23.69
N ALA A 73 -9.85 -0.96 24.45
CA ALA A 73 -10.14 -1.32 25.83
C ALA A 73 -11.11 -2.51 25.97
N GLY A 74 -11.59 -3.08 24.86
CA GLY A 74 -12.55 -4.18 24.86
C GLY A 74 -13.95 -3.81 25.35
N LYS A 75 -14.24 -2.51 25.50
CA LYS A 75 -15.54 -2.00 25.99
C LYS A 75 -16.64 -2.14 24.93
N THR A 76 -16.24 -2.19 23.67
CA THR A 76 -17.14 -2.33 22.51
C THR A 76 -16.63 -3.42 21.60
N GLN A 77 -17.53 -4.30 21.14
CA GLN A 77 -17.26 -5.36 20.18
C GLN A 77 -18.36 -5.39 19.13
N GLY A 78 -18.05 -5.89 17.93
CA GLY A 78 -19.01 -5.94 16.83
C GLY A 78 -18.30 -6.15 15.50
N ASN A 79 -18.62 -5.30 14.53
CA ASN A 79 -18.10 -5.38 13.17
C ASN A 79 -16.58 -5.16 13.10
N LEU A 80 -15.93 -5.76 12.09
CA LEU A 80 -14.49 -5.62 11.91
C LEU A 80 -14.14 -4.22 11.42
N VAL A 81 -13.18 -3.59 12.09
CA VAL A 81 -12.55 -2.35 11.63
C VAL A 81 -11.26 -2.68 10.90
N VAL A 82 -11.15 -2.25 9.65
CA VAL A 82 -9.92 -2.31 8.85
C VAL A 82 -9.41 -0.89 8.69
N ALA A 83 -8.27 -0.57 9.30
CA ALA A 83 -7.69 0.76 9.22
C ALA A 83 -6.36 0.73 8.47
N GLU A 84 -6.19 1.63 7.51
CA GLU A 84 -4.92 1.86 6.83
C GLU A 84 -4.31 3.17 7.31
N ALA A 85 -3.02 3.14 7.62
CA ALA A 85 -2.21 4.30 7.91
C ALA A 85 -1.07 4.39 6.91
N GLY A 86 -0.53 5.60 6.72
CA GLY A 86 0.73 5.80 6.02
C GLY A 86 1.93 5.35 6.86
N THR A 87 3.11 5.86 6.52
CA THR A 87 4.34 5.59 7.28
C THR A 87 4.21 6.17 8.70
N LEU A 88 4.40 5.31 9.71
CA LEU A 88 4.34 5.70 11.12
C LEU A 88 5.71 5.57 11.79
N PRO A 89 6.22 6.61 12.47
CA PRO A 89 7.45 6.49 13.24
C PRO A 89 7.27 5.54 14.43
N LYS A 90 8.38 5.00 14.96
CA LYS A 90 8.36 4.04 16.08
C LYS A 90 7.64 4.56 17.34
N ASN A 91 7.62 5.87 17.56
CA ASN A 91 6.99 6.53 18.70
C ASN A 91 5.56 7.03 18.41
N ALA A 92 4.99 6.75 17.23
CA ALA A 92 3.62 7.15 16.91
C ALA A 92 2.64 6.55 17.91
N GLN A 93 1.80 7.39 18.52
CA GLN A 93 0.84 6.92 19.53
C GLN A 93 -0.12 5.88 18.96
N LEU A 94 -0.60 6.09 17.73
CA LEU A 94 -1.46 5.15 17.01
C LEU A 94 -0.84 3.75 16.98
N ARG A 95 0.43 3.65 16.58
CA ARG A 95 1.17 2.38 16.58
C ARG A 95 1.28 1.79 17.98
N THR A 96 1.81 2.56 18.94
CA THR A 96 2.12 2.04 20.29
C THR A 96 0.89 1.58 21.07
N GLN A 97 -0.27 2.22 20.86
CA GLN A 97 -1.52 1.84 21.52
C GLN A 97 -2.12 0.57 20.92
N PHE A 98 -2.09 0.45 19.59
CA PHE A 98 -2.57 -0.75 18.92
C PHE A 98 -1.66 -1.95 19.24
N GLU A 99 -0.32 -1.79 19.25
CA GLU A 99 0.63 -2.90 19.50
C GLU A 99 0.47 -3.51 20.90
N LYS A 100 -0.01 -2.72 21.86
CA LYS A 100 -0.26 -3.17 23.25
C LYS A 100 -1.63 -3.83 23.44
N SER A 101 -2.54 -3.67 22.48
CA SER A 101 -3.91 -4.13 22.64
C SER A 101 -4.06 -5.59 22.21
N PRO A 102 -4.70 -6.45 23.02
CA PRO A 102 -5.06 -7.81 22.61
C PRO A 102 -6.24 -7.84 21.63
N HIS A 103 -6.87 -6.69 21.36
CA HIS A 103 -8.04 -6.56 20.49
C HIS A 103 -7.70 -6.03 19.10
N ALA A 104 -6.41 -5.85 18.78
CA ALA A 104 -5.95 -5.35 17.50
C ALA A 104 -4.96 -6.33 16.85
N LEU A 105 -5.07 -6.49 15.54
CA LEU A 105 -4.05 -7.13 14.69
C LEU A 105 -3.35 -6.04 13.89
N ILE A 106 -2.01 -6.08 13.86
CA ILE A 106 -1.19 -5.12 13.15
C ILE A 106 -0.38 -5.84 12.10
N LEU A 107 -0.41 -5.31 10.88
CA LEU A 107 0.30 -5.84 9.73
C LEU A 107 1.21 -4.74 9.18
N PRO A 108 2.45 -4.62 9.69
CA PRO A 108 3.39 -3.67 9.14
C PRO A 108 3.80 -4.12 7.73
N LEU A 109 3.76 -3.20 6.78
CA LEU A 109 4.19 -3.41 5.42
C LEU A 109 5.45 -2.57 5.20
N TYR A 110 6.58 -3.25 5.20
CA TYR A 110 7.87 -2.65 4.90
C TYR A 110 8.11 -2.67 3.39
N GLU A 111 8.94 -1.74 2.94
CA GLU A 111 9.50 -1.83 1.60
C GLU A 111 10.29 -3.12 1.44
N ALA A 112 10.33 -3.63 0.21
CA ALA A 112 11.12 -4.81 -0.07
C ALA A 112 12.60 -4.48 -0.08
N GLU A 113 13.42 -5.44 0.33
CA GLU A 113 14.84 -5.38 -0.01
C GLU A 113 15.05 -5.70 -1.49
N ALA A 114 16.14 -5.20 -2.07
CA ALA A 114 16.47 -5.42 -3.49
C ALA A 114 16.47 -6.91 -3.87
N GLY A 115 16.91 -7.80 -2.97
CA GLY A 115 16.89 -9.25 -3.20
C GLY A 115 15.48 -9.85 -3.26
N GLU A 116 14.53 -9.30 -2.50
CA GLU A 116 13.12 -9.73 -2.56
C GLU A 116 12.47 -9.26 -3.87
N ILE A 117 12.79 -8.05 -4.33
CA ILE A 117 12.35 -7.56 -5.64
C ILE A 117 12.95 -8.42 -6.75
N ALA A 118 14.25 -8.72 -6.68
CA ALA A 118 14.94 -9.57 -7.64
C ALA A 118 14.22 -10.92 -7.83
N GLY A 119 13.97 -11.63 -6.73
CA GLY A 119 13.27 -12.92 -6.79
C GLY A 119 11.83 -12.83 -7.29
N MET A 120 11.13 -11.72 -6.99
CA MET A 120 9.78 -11.48 -7.51
C MET A 120 9.79 -11.23 -9.02
N VAL A 121 10.71 -10.41 -9.53
CA VAL A 121 10.85 -10.13 -10.97
C VAL A 121 11.16 -11.41 -11.74
N GLU A 122 12.14 -12.19 -11.26
CA GLU A 122 12.48 -13.48 -11.85
C GLU A 122 11.27 -14.43 -11.86
N HIS A 123 10.48 -14.46 -10.79
CA HIS A 123 9.27 -15.28 -10.72
C HIS A 123 8.22 -14.85 -11.74
N VAL A 124 7.96 -13.55 -11.90
CA VAL A 124 7.00 -13.02 -12.87
C VAL A 124 7.43 -13.36 -14.30
N LEU A 125 8.69 -13.06 -14.65
CA LEU A 125 9.23 -13.34 -15.99
C LEU A 125 9.22 -14.84 -16.33
N ALA A 126 9.48 -15.70 -15.34
CA ALA A 126 9.46 -17.14 -15.53
C ALA A 126 8.09 -17.70 -15.92
N GLN A 127 6.98 -17.00 -15.61
CA GLN A 127 5.63 -17.41 -16.02
C GLN A 127 5.48 -17.43 -17.55
N ASP A 128 6.22 -16.58 -18.25
CA ASP A 128 6.25 -16.48 -19.71
C ASP A 128 7.54 -17.07 -20.32
N ASN A 129 8.25 -17.92 -19.58
CA ASN A 129 9.53 -18.54 -19.95
C ASN A 129 10.68 -17.55 -20.23
N LEU A 130 10.58 -16.32 -19.73
CA LEU A 130 11.62 -15.31 -19.86
C LEU A 130 12.68 -15.45 -18.77
N LYS A 131 13.94 -15.18 -19.14
CA LYS A 131 15.07 -15.10 -18.20
C LYS A 131 15.65 -13.69 -18.21
N ILE A 132 16.09 -13.20 -17.07
CA ILE A 132 16.77 -11.89 -16.96
C ILE A 132 18.22 -12.11 -16.53
N GLY A 133 19.14 -11.33 -17.11
CA GLY A 133 20.54 -11.30 -16.67
C GLY A 133 20.72 -10.44 -15.42
N GLN A 134 21.83 -10.61 -14.69
CA GLN A 134 22.12 -9.82 -13.49
C GLN A 134 22.15 -8.31 -13.77
N ASP A 135 22.76 -7.90 -14.88
CA ASP A 135 22.88 -6.48 -15.25
C ASP A 135 21.51 -5.84 -15.55
N ALA A 136 20.67 -6.53 -16.32
CA ALA A 136 19.31 -6.09 -16.62
C ALA A 136 18.43 -6.06 -15.35
N LEU A 137 18.59 -7.04 -14.45
CA LEU A 137 17.85 -7.08 -13.19
C LEU A 137 18.27 -5.96 -12.23
N ALA A 138 19.57 -5.68 -12.14
CA ALA A 138 20.07 -4.55 -11.37
C ALA A 138 19.50 -3.23 -11.90
N ARG A 139 19.52 -3.05 -13.23
CA ARG A 139 18.94 -1.87 -13.89
C ARG A 139 17.44 -1.74 -13.65
N PHE A 140 16.72 -2.86 -13.68
CA PHE A 140 15.28 -2.89 -13.37
C PHE A 140 15.00 -2.40 -11.95
N ILE A 141 15.75 -2.87 -10.96
CA ILE A 141 15.57 -2.48 -9.55
C ILE A 141 15.87 -0.99 -9.36
N GLU A 142 16.89 -0.48 -10.05
CA GLU A 142 17.23 0.95 -10.04
C GLU A 142 16.07 1.82 -10.56
N LEU A 143 15.44 1.41 -11.67
CA LEU A 143 14.36 2.17 -12.31
C LEU A 143 12.99 2.02 -11.62
N ALA A 144 12.67 0.80 -11.15
CA ALA A 144 11.35 0.48 -10.58
C ALA A 144 11.26 0.70 -9.05
N GLY A 145 12.41 0.81 -8.36
CA GLY A 145 12.51 0.99 -6.93
C GLY A 145 12.11 -0.24 -6.08
N THR A 146 11.93 -0.01 -4.78
CA THR A 146 11.67 -1.05 -3.75
C THR A 146 10.19 -1.27 -3.44
N ALA A 147 9.31 -0.45 -4.03
CA ALA A 147 7.88 -0.55 -3.81
C ALA A 147 7.31 -1.80 -4.53
N ARG A 148 7.07 -2.88 -3.78
CA ARG A 148 6.63 -4.20 -4.31
C ARG A 148 5.52 -4.12 -5.37
N GLY A 149 4.48 -3.32 -5.12
CA GLY A 149 3.34 -3.22 -6.04
C GLY A 149 3.70 -2.52 -7.36
N LEU A 150 4.59 -1.52 -7.30
CA LEU A 150 5.10 -0.86 -8.50
C LEU A 150 6.03 -1.78 -9.26
N ALA A 151 7.05 -2.33 -8.58
CA ALA A 151 8.00 -3.26 -9.17
C ALA A 151 7.30 -4.47 -9.81
N ARG A 152 6.22 -4.99 -9.21
CA ARG A 152 5.46 -6.09 -9.81
C ARG A 152 4.77 -5.67 -11.11
N ARG A 153 4.10 -4.51 -11.14
CA ARG A 153 3.45 -4.00 -12.36
C ARG A 153 4.46 -3.73 -13.47
N GLU A 154 5.63 -3.20 -13.11
CA GLU A 154 6.74 -2.99 -14.04
C GLU A 154 7.29 -4.32 -14.58
N ALA A 155 7.40 -5.35 -13.73
CA ALA A 155 7.81 -6.69 -14.16
C ALA A 155 6.78 -7.35 -15.09
N GLU A 156 5.49 -7.22 -14.78
CA GLU A 156 4.39 -7.71 -15.64
C GLU A 156 4.40 -7.00 -17.00
N LYS A 157 4.65 -5.68 -17.01
CA LYS A 157 4.81 -4.90 -18.25
C LYS A 157 6.03 -5.34 -19.06
N LEU A 158 7.16 -5.55 -18.40
CA LEU A 158 8.39 -6.05 -19.04
C LEU A 158 8.19 -7.46 -19.63
N ALA A 159 7.48 -8.34 -18.91
CA ALA A 159 7.14 -9.67 -19.41
C ALA A 159 6.30 -9.59 -20.70
N LEU A 160 5.29 -8.73 -20.72
CA LEU A 160 4.45 -8.49 -21.89
C LEU A 160 5.24 -7.89 -23.06
N TYR A 161 6.15 -6.96 -22.80
CA TYR A 161 7.01 -6.34 -23.82
C TYR A 161 7.94 -7.36 -24.47
N CYS A 162 8.57 -8.22 -23.67
CA CYS A 162 9.49 -9.25 -24.13
C CYS A 162 8.79 -10.55 -24.56
N LEU A 163 7.46 -10.58 -24.68
CA LEU A 163 6.73 -11.81 -24.93
C LEU A 163 7.19 -12.51 -26.22
N GLY A 164 7.57 -13.78 -26.10
CA GLY A 164 8.12 -14.57 -27.21
C GLY A 164 9.64 -14.50 -27.38
N ALA A 165 10.33 -13.65 -26.60
CA ALA A 165 11.78 -13.74 -26.44
C ALA A 165 12.16 -14.85 -25.45
N GLU A 166 13.45 -15.19 -25.40
CA GLU A 166 13.99 -16.13 -24.38
C GLU A 166 14.65 -15.40 -23.21
N ARG A 167 15.18 -14.20 -23.46
CA ARG A 167 15.93 -13.41 -22.48
C ARG A 167 15.59 -11.93 -22.57
N VAL A 168 15.44 -11.32 -21.41
CA VAL A 168 15.34 -9.88 -21.23
C VAL A 168 16.75 -9.28 -21.21
N SER A 169 16.98 -8.29 -22.08
CA SER A 169 18.21 -7.51 -22.17
C SER A 169 18.15 -6.25 -21.30
N ILE A 170 19.28 -5.57 -21.13
CA ILE A 170 19.29 -4.29 -20.41
C ILE A 170 18.56 -3.22 -21.22
N GLU A 171 18.67 -3.28 -22.55
CA GLU A 171 17.99 -2.38 -23.47
C GLU A 171 16.46 -2.53 -23.40
N ASP A 172 15.95 -3.74 -23.20
CA ASP A 172 14.51 -3.97 -23.01
C ASP A 172 14.01 -3.29 -21.73
N VAL A 173 14.79 -3.40 -20.65
CA VAL A 173 14.48 -2.75 -19.38
C VAL A 173 14.47 -1.24 -19.55
N GLU A 174 15.51 -0.67 -20.16
CA GLU A 174 15.60 0.79 -20.38
C GLU A 174 14.52 1.32 -21.33
N ALA A 175 14.06 0.51 -22.28
CA ALA A 175 13.03 0.89 -23.23
C ALA A 175 11.63 0.98 -22.60
N ILE A 176 11.33 0.15 -21.58
CA ILE A 176 9.96 0.01 -21.07
C ILE A 176 9.79 0.38 -19.60
N CYS A 177 10.83 0.20 -18.77
CA CYS A 177 10.81 0.60 -17.38
C CYS A 177 11.12 2.09 -17.29
N GLY A 178 10.11 2.86 -16.87
CA GLY A 178 10.32 4.28 -16.60
C GLY A 178 11.09 4.46 -15.29
N ASN A 179 11.81 5.57 -15.18
CA ASN A 179 12.32 6.06 -13.91
C ASN A 179 11.13 6.57 -13.08
N ASP A 180 10.31 5.64 -12.56
CA ASP A 180 9.19 5.96 -11.67
C ASP A 180 9.66 6.00 -10.20
N THR A 181 10.98 5.96 -9.98
CA THR A 181 11.61 6.54 -8.79
C THR A 181 11.31 8.04 -8.85
N GLY A 182 10.13 8.40 -8.35
CA GLY A 182 9.53 9.69 -8.57
C GLY A 182 10.53 10.82 -8.31
N SER A 183 10.84 11.57 -9.37
CA SER A 183 11.27 12.95 -9.25
C SER A 183 10.27 13.61 -8.31
N THR A 184 10.68 13.76 -7.06
CA THR A 184 9.78 14.38 -6.11
C THR A 184 9.70 15.86 -6.47
N PRO A 185 8.55 16.52 -6.26
CA PRO A 185 8.48 17.98 -6.39
C PRO A 185 9.59 18.69 -5.61
N ASP A 186 10.09 18.06 -4.55
CA ASP A 186 11.20 18.53 -3.72
C ASP A 186 12.56 18.42 -4.43
N GLU A 187 12.88 17.31 -5.11
CA GLU A 187 14.13 17.18 -5.90
C GLU A 187 14.15 18.12 -7.11
N LEU A 188 12.99 18.32 -7.76
CA LEU A 188 12.86 19.34 -8.80
C LEU A 188 13.03 20.75 -8.22
N ALA A 189 12.47 21.02 -7.04
CA ALA A 189 12.66 22.32 -6.39
C ALA A 189 14.13 22.55 -6.01
N ASP A 190 14.80 21.54 -5.43
CA ASP A 190 16.19 21.63 -5.02
C ASP A 190 17.14 21.81 -6.21
N SER A 191 16.92 21.12 -7.35
CA SER A 191 17.70 21.32 -8.58
C SER A 191 17.50 22.72 -9.17
N VAL A 192 16.26 23.23 -9.20
CA VAL A 192 15.95 24.58 -9.66
C VAL A 192 16.56 25.65 -8.75
N PHE A 193 16.41 25.52 -7.41
CA PHE A 193 16.96 26.49 -6.45
C PHE A 193 18.48 26.36 -6.27
N GLY A 194 19.05 25.18 -6.50
CA GLY A 194 20.48 24.91 -6.53
C GLY A 194 21.17 25.43 -7.80
N GLY A 195 20.40 25.77 -8.84
CA GLY A 195 20.90 26.27 -10.12
C GLY A 195 21.40 25.17 -11.05
N ASP A 196 21.04 23.91 -10.79
CA ASP A 196 21.46 22.75 -11.57
C ASP A 196 20.45 22.47 -12.70
N VAL A 197 20.46 23.36 -13.70
CA VAL A 197 19.45 23.43 -14.76
C VAL A 197 19.39 22.15 -15.60
N GLU A 198 20.53 21.49 -15.85
CA GLU A 198 20.58 20.23 -16.60
C GLU A 198 19.99 19.04 -15.83
N GLU A 199 20.02 19.08 -14.50
CA GLU A 199 19.36 18.07 -13.66
C GLU A 199 17.86 18.33 -13.59
N ALA A 200 17.46 19.60 -13.44
CA ALA A 200 16.06 20.01 -13.43
C ALA A 200 15.33 19.65 -14.75
N ASP A 201 16.01 19.77 -15.90
CA ASP A 201 15.44 19.40 -17.21
C ASP A 201 15.35 17.87 -17.43
N ARG A 202 16.06 17.07 -16.63
CA ARG A 202 16.06 15.59 -16.71
C ARG A 202 15.06 14.93 -15.78
N LEU A 203 14.72 15.58 -14.66
CA LEU A 203 13.75 15.13 -13.65
C LEU A 203 12.30 15.32 -14.12
#